data_AF-K0E2T9-F1
#
_entry.id   AF-K0E2T9-F1
#
_cell.length_a   1.000
_cell.length_b   1.000
_cell.length_c   1.000
_cell.angle_alpha   90.00
_cell.angle_beta   90.00
_cell.angle_gamma   90.00
#
_symmetry.space_group_name_H-M   'P 1'
#
loop_
_entity.id
_entity.type
_entity.pdbx_description
1 polymer ?
#
loop_
_entity_poly.entity_id
_entity_poly.type
_entity_poly.pdbx_seq_one_letter_code
_entity_poly.pdbx_strand_id
1 'polypeptide(L)'
;MRHLVDRAFRIALSGRRVTVLILPNDLPDIEYEHTRMQARHRAFRRRLFTTDHIVPAQGDLQRAANVLNAGHKVAILVGAGALDAIDEVIAVANRLGTGITKALPGKAVLPDDLLWVMELIGLPGTKPSYEVTNACDTLPTIGSGFPYPEFRPKEGNARGVQIDIKADMLSLRYPMDSEPRRR
;
A
#
# COMPACT_ATOMS: atom_id res chain seq x y z
N MET A 1 16.96 6.35 29.36
CA MET A 1 16.93 6.85 27.97
C MET A 1 16.95 5.75 26.90
N ARG A 2 17.86 4.76 26.94
CA ARG A 2 18.01 3.73 25.89
C ARG A 2 16.70 3.07 25.40
N HIS A 3 15.80 2.71 26.32
CA HIS A 3 14.53 2.07 25.96
C HIS A 3 13.54 3.02 25.23
N LEU A 4 13.56 4.33 25.54
CA LEU A 4 12.71 5.32 24.88
C LEU A 4 13.17 5.54 23.44
N VAL A 5 14.48 5.64 23.23
CA VAL A 5 15.07 5.76 21.89
C VAL A 5 14.80 4.50 21.07
N ASP A 6 15.05 3.30 21.62
CA ASP A 6 14.74 2.03 20.96
C ASP A 6 13.24 1.93 20.59
N ARG A 7 12.33 2.31 21.50
CA ARG A 7 10.89 2.33 21.21
C ARG A 7 10.54 3.35 20.13
N ALA A 8 11.14 4.54 20.14
CA ALA A 8 10.88 5.57 19.14
C ALA A 8 11.28 5.10 17.73
N PHE A 9 12.44 4.47 17.59
CA PHE A 9 12.86 3.86 16.32
C PHE A 9 11.94 2.71 15.90
N ARG A 10 11.52 1.85 16.84
CA ARG A 10 10.57 0.77 16.53
C ARG A 10 9.25 1.32 16.00
N ILE A 11 8.67 2.33 16.64
CA ILE A 11 7.41 2.96 16.20
C ILE A 11 7.58 3.59 14.82
N ALA A 12 8.68 4.34 14.61
CA ALA A 12 8.94 5.01 13.34
C ALA A 12 9.09 4.03 12.18
N LEU A 13 9.90 2.97 12.37
CA LEU A 13 10.15 1.94 11.37
C LEU A 13 8.92 1.07 11.13
N SER A 14 8.21 0.66 12.19
CA SER A 14 7.06 -0.24 12.07
C SER A 14 5.83 0.43 11.49
N GLY A 15 5.56 1.67 11.91
CA GLY A 15 4.41 2.40 11.42
C GLY A 15 4.67 3.14 10.11
N ARG A 16 5.94 3.25 9.67
CA ARG A 16 6.39 4.19 8.63
C ARG A 16 5.89 5.61 8.94
N ARG A 17 6.14 6.10 10.16
CA ARG A 17 5.64 7.38 10.68
C ARG A 17 6.76 8.19 11.32
N VAL A 18 6.56 9.51 11.39
CA VAL A 18 7.39 10.37 12.22
C VAL A 18 7.12 10.06 13.69
N THR A 19 8.17 9.89 14.49
CA THR A 19 8.09 9.74 15.94
C THR A 19 8.98 10.78 16.59
N VAL A 20 8.42 11.57 17.51
CA VAL A 20 9.13 12.67 18.19
C VAL A 20 9.41 12.27 19.64
N LEU A 21 10.66 12.44 20.07
CA LEU A 21 11.06 12.28 21.46
C LEU A 21 11.45 13.66 22.00
N ILE A 22 10.65 14.19 22.93
CA ILE A 22 10.92 15.48 23.58
C ILE A 22 11.76 15.20 24.83
N LEU A 23 12.93 15.82 24.92
CA LEU A 23 13.85 15.67 26.03
C LEU A 23 13.98 17.00 26.79
N PRO A 24 13.85 17.01 28.12
CA PRO A 24 14.24 18.15 28.95
C PRO A 24 15.71 18.54 28.71
N ASN A 25 16.00 19.84 28.76
CA ASN A 25 17.33 20.38 28.45
C ASN A 25 18.41 19.98 29.47
N ASP A 26 18.03 19.75 30.72
CA ASP A 26 18.89 19.35 31.85
C ASP A 26 19.22 17.85 31.84
N LEU A 27 18.49 17.05 31.05
CA LEU A 27 18.63 15.60 31.03
C LEU A 27 20.03 15.07 30.66
N PRO A 28 20.81 15.70 29.75
CA PRO A 28 22.18 15.28 29.46
C PRO A 28 23.16 15.45 30.63
N ASP A 29 22.87 16.38 31.55
CA ASP A 29 23.74 16.72 32.67
C ASP A 29 23.55 15.80 33.89
N ILE A 30 22.50 14.96 33.87
CA ILE A 30 22.21 14.00 34.94
C ILE A 30 23.13 12.80 34.83
N GLU A 31 23.91 12.51 35.88
CA GLU A 31 24.75 11.31 35.94
C GLU A 31 23.93 10.03 35.77
N TYR A 32 24.41 9.16 34.87
CA TYR A 32 23.73 7.92 34.56
C TYR A 32 24.12 6.80 35.53
N GLU A 33 23.24 6.46 36.47
CA GLU A 33 23.44 5.31 37.34
C GLU A 33 23.09 3.97 36.67
N HIS A 34 24.12 3.13 36.50
CA HIS A 34 23.97 1.77 35.98
C HIS A 34 23.45 0.83 37.07
N THR A 35 22.13 0.68 37.21
CA THR A 35 21.56 -0.28 38.19
C THR A 35 21.68 -1.73 37.73
N ARG A 36 21.94 -2.66 38.67
CA ARG A 36 22.03 -4.13 38.44
C ARG A 36 20.80 -4.72 37.71
N MET A 37 19.62 -4.13 37.90
CA MET A 37 18.37 -4.56 37.24
C MET A 37 18.41 -4.33 35.72
N GLN A 38 19.10 -3.28 35.26
CA GLN A 38 19.26 -2.96 33.83
C GLN A 38 20.24 -3.91 33.12
N ALA A 39 21.20 -4.49 33.87
CA ALA A 39 22.12 -5.50 33.32
C ALA A 39 21.42 -6.83 32.97
N ARG A 40 20.35 -7.19 33.70
CA ARG A 40 19.49 -8.36 33.38
C ARG A 40 18.54 -8.08 32.21
N HIS A 41 18.13 -6.84 31.99
CA HIS A 41 17.35 -6.39 30.82
C HIS A 41 18.18 -6.22 29.53
N ARG A 42 19.40 -6.78 29.45
CA ARG A 42 20.12 -6.98 28.16
C ARG A 42 19.40 -7.95 27.21
N ALA A 43 18.27 -8.52 27.64
CA ALA A 43 17.39 -9.36 26.84
C ALA A 43 16.61 -8.62 25.75
N PHE A 44 16.75 -7.30 25.58
CA PHE A 44 16.38 -6.60 24.34
C PHE A 44 17.32 -7.03 23.23
N ARG A 45 17.22 -8.30 22.82
CA ARG A 45 17.85 -8.82 21.62
C ARG A 45 17.41 -7.94 20.48
N ARG A 46 18.39 -7.54 19.68
CA ARG A 46 18.25 -6.90 18.38
C ARG A 46 17.56 -7.88 17.42
N ARG A 47 16.31 -8.25 17.70
CA ARG A 47 15.49 -8.96 16.73
C ARG A 47 15.35 -7.96 15.59
N LEU A 48 15.94 -8.32 14.45
CA LEU A 48 15.76 -7.62 13.19
C LEU A 48 14.28 -7.30 13.10
N PHE A 49 13.97 -6.03 12.89
CA PHE A 49 12.60 -5.64 12.60
C PHE A 49 12.22 -6.34 11.29
N THR A 50 11.50 -7.45 11.39
CA THR A 50 10.92 -8.13 10.23
C THR A 50 9.57 -7.49 10.01
N THR A 51 9.32 -6.96 8.82
CA THR A 51 7.97 -6.58 8.41
C THR A 51 7.10 -7.84 8.46
N ASP A 52 5.97 -7.77 9.14
CA ASP A 52 5.03 -8.89 9.19
C ASP A 52 4.56 -9.25 7.77
N HIS A 53 4.60 -10.54 7.43
CA HIS A 53 3.97 -11.06 6.22
C HIS A 53 2.46 -11.12 6.46
N ILE A 54 1.76 -10.04 6.10
CA ILE A 54 0.30 -10.00 6.18
C ILE A 54 -0.25 -10.64 4.91
N VAL A 55 -0.90 -11.79 5.08
CA VAL A 55 -1.58 -12.51 3.99
C VAL A 55 -3.08 -12.38 4.19
N PRO A 56 -3.87 -12.01 3.15
CA PRO A 56 -5.31 -11.97 3.25
C PRO A 56 -5.92 -13.34 3.58
N ALA A 57 -7.08 -13.35 4.23
CA ALA A 57 -7.80 -14.59 4.46
C ALA A 57 -8.24 -15.23 3.14
N GLN A 58 -8.28 -16.57 3.08
CA GLN A 58 -8.62 -17.30 1.87
C GLN A 58 -9.98 -16.89 1.28
N GLY A 59 -10.97 -16.60 2.13
CA GLY A 59 -12.28 -16.13 1.69
C GLY A 59 -12.22 -14.76 1.01
N ASP A 60 -11.31 -13.88 1.42
CA ASP A 60 -11.14 -12.55 0.83
C ASP A 60 -10.45 -12.65 -0.53
N LEU A 61 -9.43 -13.52 -0.63
CA LEU A 61 -8.78 -13.86 -1.89
C LEU A 61 -9.78 -14.43 -2.91
N GLN A 62 -10.64 -15.35 -2.48
CA GLN A 62 -11.66 -15.93 -3.35
C GLN A 62 -12.68 -14.88 -3.80
N ARG A 63 -13.12 -13.99 -2.92
CA ARG A 63 -14.03 -12.89 -3.29
C ARG A 63 -13.38 -11.94 -4.30
N ALA A 64 -12.13 -11.53 -4.06
CA ALA A 64 -11.37 -10.73 -5.01
C ALA A 64 -11.27 -11.42 -6.37
N ALA A 65 -10.85 -12.70 -6.40
CA ALA A 65 -10.77 -13.48 -7.62
C ALA A 65 -12.11 -13.57 -8.36
N ASN A 66 -13.22 -13.77 -7.65
CA ASN A 66 -14.56 -13.81 -8.25
C ASN A 66 -14.96 -12.48 -8.88
N VAL A 67 -14.61 -11.34 -8.26
CA VAL A 67 -14.84 -10.01 -8.84
C VAL A 67 -14.02 -9.86 -10.12
N LEU A 68 -12.73 -10.19 -10.07
CA LEU A 68 -11.81 -10.06 -11.21
C LEU A 68 -12.22 -10.94 -12.39
N ASN A 69 -12.58 -12.20 -12.13
CA ASN A 69 -12.99 -13.16 -13.16
C ASN A 69 -14.34 -12.81 -13.82
N ALA A 70 -15.19 -12.04 -13.16
CA ALA A 70 -16.46 -11.57 -13.70
C ALA A 70 -16.31 -10.29 -14.55
N GLY A 71 -15.16 -9.63 -14.51
CA GLY A 71 -14.89 -8.41 -15.27
C GLY A 71 -14.64 -8.67 -16.76
N HIS A 72 -15.15 -7.78 -17.62
CA HIS A 72 -14.92 -7.84 -19.07
C HIS A 72 -13.97 -6.75 -19.55
N LYS A 73 -14.00 -5.58 -18.91
CA LYS A 73 -13.11 -4.45 -19.19
C LYS A 73 -12.35 -4.12 -17.92
N VAL A 74 -11.27 -4.84 -17.69
CA VAL A 74 -10.40 -4.61 -16.53
C VAL A 74 -9.43 -3.48 -16.84
N ALA A 75 -9.15 -2.60 -15.87
CA ALA A 75 -8.03 -1.67 -15.90
C ALA A 75 -7.34 -1.68 -14.54
N ILE A 76 -6.04 -1.95 -14.47
CA ILE A 76 -5.31 -2.03 -13.18
C ILE A 76 -4.68 -0.67 -12.86
N LEU A 77 -4.88 -0.19 -11.63
CA LEU A 77 -4.21 1.00 -11.09
C LEU A 77 -3.15 0.60 -10.06
N VAL A 78 -1.88 0.90 -10.34
CA VAL A 78 -0.74 0.58 -9.49
C VAL A 78 -0.18 1.84 -8.81
N GLY A 79 0.20 1.72 -7.53
CA GLY A 79 0.91 2.74 -6.77
C GLY A 79 2.23 2.23 -6.18
N ALA A 80 2.90 3.08 -5.40
CA ALA A 80 4.20 2.77 -4.80
C ALA A 80 4.19 1.55 -3.86
N GLY A 81 3.03 1.18 -3.32
CA GLY A 81 2.89 -0.01 -2.46
C GLY A 81 3.14 -1.33 -3.18
N ALA A 82 3.22 -1.33 -4.52
CA ALA A 82 3.50 -2.51 -5.33
C ALA A 82 4.97 -2.63 -5.78
N LEU A 83 5.88 -1.76 -5.32
CA LEU A 83 7.30 -1.76 -5.74
C LEU A 83 8.01 -3.10 -5.52
N ASP A 84 7.66 -3.81 -4.45
CA ASP A 84 8.24 -5.11 -4.11
C ASP A 84 7.41 -6.29 -4.66
N ALA A 85 6.44 -6.05 -5.55
CA ALA A 85 5.50 -7.05 -6.07
C ALA A 85 5.35 -6.97 -7.60
N ILE A 86 6.44 -6.64 -8.30
CA ILE A 86 6.44 -6.40 -9.75
C ILE A 86 6.00 -7.65 -10.52
N ASP A 87 6.56 -8.81 -10.19
CA ASP A 87 6.29 -10.06 -10.88
C ASP A 87 4.83 -10.50 -10.69
N GLU A 88 4.28 -10.32 -9.48
CA GLU A 88 2.88 -10.61 -9.18
C GLU A 88 1.93 -9.67 -9.92
N VAL A 89 2.26 -8.37 -9.99
CA VAL A 89 1.48 -7.39 -10.76
C VAL A 89 1.46 -7.79 -12.25
N ILE A 90 2.60 -8.17 -12.82
CA ILE A 90 2.70 -8.65 -14.21
C ILE A 90 1.86 -9.93 -14.39
N ALA A 91 1.96 -10.88 -13.46
CA ALA A 91 1.23 -12.14 -13.52
C ALA A 91 -0.29 -11.90 -13.51
N VAL A 92 -0.78 -10.99 -12.67
CA VAL A 92 -2.20 -10.61 -12.62
C VAL A 92 -2.63 -9.93 -13.92
N ALA A 93 -1.85 -8.97 -14.43
CA ALA A 93 -2.17 -8.28 -15.68
C ALA A 93 -2.23 -9.24 -16.87
N ASN A 94 -1.26 -10.15 -16.99
CA ASN A 94 -1.25 -11.20 -18.02
C ASN A 94 -2.45 -12.13 -17.89
N ARG A 95 -2.82 -12.51 -16.66
CA ARG A 95 -3.95 -13.42 -16.43
C ARG A 95 -5.29 -12.80 -16.79
N LEU A 96 -5.44 -11.49 -16.55
CA LEU A 96 -6.64 -10.72 -16.85
C LEU A 96 -6.65 -10.18 -18.30
N GLY A 97 -5.52 -10.27 -19.01
CA GLY A 97 -5.39 -9.75 -20.37
C GLY A 97 -5.57 -8.24 -20.46
N THR A 98 -5.08 -7.49 -19.47
CA THR A 98 -5.32 -6.04 -19.33
C THR A 98 -4.04 -5.23 -19.23
N GLY A 99 -4.14 -3.93 -19.55
CA GLY A 99 -3.10 -2.95 -19.33
C GLY A 99 -3.09 -2.36 -17.92
N ILE A 100 -2.03 -1.63 -17.62
CA ILE A 100 -1.77 -1.03 -16.31
C ILE A 100 -1.67 0.48 -16.43
N THR A 101 -2.36 1.19 -15.54
CA THR A 101 -2.17 2.61 -15.25
C THR A 101 -1.44 2.78 -13.91
N LYS A 102 -0.63 3.83 -13.80
CA LYS A 102 0.19 4.08 -12.62
C LYS A 102 -0.19 5.40 -11.96
N ALA A 103 -0.28 5.41 -10.64
CA ALA A 103 -0.19 6.66 -9.89
C ALA A 103 1.26 7.18 -9.97
N LEU A 104 1.46 8.50 -9.87
CA LEU A 104 2.80 9.11 -9.95
C LEU A 104 3.83 8.45 -9.00
N PRO A 105 3.53 8.21 -7.71
CA PRO A 105 4.47 7.50 -6.82
C PRO A 105 4.77 6.05 -7.24
N GLY A 106 3.87 5.44 -8.01
CA GLY A 106 4.03 4.08 -8.56
C GLY A 106 4.74 4.05 -9.91
N LYS A 107 5.25 5.17 -10.44
CA LYS A 107 5.89 5.21 -11.77
C LYS A 107 6.99 4.16 -11.94
N ALA A 108 7.76 3.92 -10.88
CA ALA A 108 8.90 3.00 -10.86
C ALA A 108 8.54 1.51 -10.74
N VAL A 109 7.26 1.16 -10.54
CA VAL A 109 6.86 -0.26 -10.42
C VAL A 109 7.04 -1.01 -11.74
N LEU A 110 6.83 -0.33 -12.88
CA LEU A 110 6.99 -0.92 -14.21
C LEU A 110 7.63 0.06 -15.19
N PRO A 111 8.47 -0.41 -16.12
CA PRO A 111 8.96 0.40 -17.24
C PRO A 111 7.82 1.01 -18.08
N ASP A 112 8.05 2.19 -18.64
CA ASP A 112 7.07 2.89 -19.49
C ASP A 112 7.10 2.41 -20.95
N ASP A 113 8.12 1.65 -21.36
CA ASP A 113 8.28 1.11 -22.73
C ASP A 113 7.49 -0.19 -22.97
N LEU A 114 6.84 -0.72 -21.94
CA LEU A 114 5.94 -1.87 -22.06
C LEU A 114 4.63 -1.44 -22.73
N LEU A 115 4.29 -2.05 -23.87
CA LEU A 115 3.13 -1.68 -24.69
C LEU A 115 1.77 -1.69 -23.98
N TRP A 116 1.65 -2.46 -22.89
CA TRP A 116 0.43 -2.58 -22.10
C TRP A 116 0.44 -1.67 -20.86
N VAL A 117 1.49 -0.87 -20.65
CA VAL A 117 1.53 0.18 -19.62
C VAL A 117 1.05 1.50 -20.25
N MET A 118 -0.07 2.02 -19.76
CA MET A 118 -0.70 3.25 -20.25
C MET A 118 -0.14 4.51 -19.58
N GLU A 119 1.02 4.41 -18.95
CA GLU A 119 1.68 5.43 -18.14
C GLU A 119 0.86 5.92 -16.92
N LEU A 120 0.99 7.21 -16.59
CA LEU A 120 0.45 7.84 -15.41
C LEU A 120 -1.02 8.23 -15.59
N ILE A 121 -1.80 8.08 -14.52
CA ILE A 121 -3.15 8.67 -14.40
C ILE A 121 -3.13 10.00 -13.64
N GLY A 122 -4.11 10.87 -13.91
CA GLY A 122 -4.28 12.16 -13.26
C GLY A 122 -3.95 13.34 -14.17
N LEU A 123 -3.87 14.54 -13.59
CA LEU A 123 -3.46 15.76 -14.29
C LEU A 123 -2.12 15.64 -15.04
N PRO A 124 -1.04 15.07 -14.45
CA PRO A 124 0.21 14.82 -15.17
C PRO A 124 0.17 13.51 -15.98
N GLY A 125 -1.02 12.94 -16.19
CA GLY A 125 -1.23 11.65 -16.80
C GLY A 125 -1.46 11.72 -18.31
N THR A 126 -1.73 10.56 -18.90
CA THR A 126 -1.96 10.42 -20.33
C THR A 126 -3.44 10.17 -20.64
N LYS A 127 -3.86 10.53 -21.86
CA LYS A 127 -5.22 10.26 -22.34
C LYS A 127 -5.58 8.77 -22.33
N PRO A 128 -4.72 7.82 -22.79
CA PRO A 128 -5.01 6.40 -22.70
C PRO A 128 -5.27 5.90 -21.28
N SER A 129 -4.48 6.37 -20.29
CA SER A 129 -4.69 5.99 -18.89
C SER A 129 -6.07 6.43 -18.37
N TYR A 130 -6.50 7.64 -18.75
CA TYR A 130 -7.80 8.19 -18.35
C TYR A 130 -8.95 7.42 -19.00
N GLU A 131 -8.86 7.17 -20.31
CA GLU A 131 -9.91 6.49 -21.07
C GLU A 131 -10.08 5.04 -20.62
N VAL A 132 -8.98 4.27 -20.50
CA VAL A 132 -9.06 2.87 -20.07
C VAL A 132 -9.58 2.77 -18.64
N THR A 133 -9.14 3.66 -17.75
CA THR A 133 -9.58 3.64 -16.36
C THR A 133 -11.05 4.02 -16.24
N ASN A 134 -11.52 5.06 -16.95
CA ASN A 134 -12.92 5.50 -16.84
C ASN A 134 -13.92 4.57 -17.56
N ALA A 135 -13.47 3.86 -18.60
CA ALA A 135 -14.30 2.95 -19.38
C ALA A 135 -14.29 1.50 -18.86
N CYS A 136 -13.53 1.20 -17.81
CA CYS A 136 -13.45 -0.13 -17.22
C CYS A 136 -14.73 -0.49 -16.46
N ASP A 137 -15.03 -1.78 -16.36
CA ASP A 137 -16.08 -2.34 -15.49
C ASP A 137 -15.50 -2.99 -14.22
N THR A 138 -14.18 -3.09 -14.14
CA THR A 138 -13.45 -3.70 -13.03
C THR A 138 -12.13 -2.97 -12.82
N LEU A 139 -11.90 -2.46 -11.61
CA LEU A 139 -10.75 -1.62 -11.26
C LEU A 139 -9.93 -2.23 -10.10
N PRO A 140 -8.95 -3.11 -10.38
CA PRO A 140 -7.99 -3.55 -9.38
C PRO A 140 -7.07 -2.38 -9.02
N THR A 141 -7.04 -1.99 -7.74
CA THR A 141 -6.16 -0.95 -7.20
C THR A 141 -5.13 -1.60 -6.29
N ILE A 142 -3.85 -1.57 -6.69
CA ILE A 142 -2.76 -2.28 -5.99
C ILE A 142 -1.81 -1.25 -5.37
N GLY A 143 -1.78 -1.18 -4.04
CA GLY A 143 -0.84 -0.34 -3.27
C GLY A 143 -0.88 1.15 -3.64
N SER A 144 -2.07 1.66 -3.99
CA SER A 144 -2.24 3.00 -4.53
C SER A 144 -3.18 3.86 -3.68
N GLY A 145 -2.63 4.97 -3.18
CA GLY A 145 -3.38 6.06 -2.56
C GLY A 145 -3.74 7.18 -3.52
N PHE A 146 -3.84 6.92 -4.84
CA PHE A 146 -4.10 7.94 -5.85
C PHE A 146 -5.27 8.85 -5.43
N PRO A 147 -5.04 10.18 -5.30
CA PRO A 147 -5.89 11.01 -4.46
C PRO A 147 -7.13 11.58 -5.18
N TYR A 148 -7.19 11.50 -6.50
CA TYR A 148 -8.17 12.21 -7.33
C TYR A 148 -9.29 11.26 -7.79
N PRO A 149 -10.45 11.20 -7.09
CA PRO A 149 -11.55 10.32 -7.46
C PRO A 149 -12.14 10.62 -8.84
N GLU A 150 -12.02 11.85 -9.35
CA GLU A 150 -12.53 12.29 -10.64
C GLU A 150 -11.85 11.63 -11.86
N PHE A 151 -10.70 10.97 -11.67
CA PHE A 151 -10.05 10.17 -12.72
C PHE A 151 -10.38 8.67 -12.61
N ARG A 152 -11.27 8.27 -11.70
CA ARG A 152 -11.77 6.89 -11.57
C ARG A 152 -13.10 6.74 -12.32
N PRO A 153 -13.55 5.50 -12.63
CA PRO A 153 -14.92 5.27 -13.09
C PRO A 153 -15.92 5.99 -12.19
N LYS A 154 -17.06 6.38 -12.77
CA LYS A 154 -18.19 6.80 -11.94
C LYS A 154 -18.60 5.66 -11.01
N GLU A 155 -19.10 6.01 -9.84
CA GLU A 155 -19.61 5.02 -8.89
C GLU A 155 -20.71 4.17 -9.55
N GLY A 156 -20.63 2.86 -9.35
CA GLY A 156 -21.55 1.88 -9.97
C GLY A 156 -21.17 1.44 -11.39
N ASN A 157 -20.25 2.13 -12.06
CA ASN A 157 -19.80 1.72 -13.40
C ASN A 157 -18.74 0.62 -13.37
N ALA A 158 -17.98 0.50 -12.28
CA ALA A 158 -16.95 -0.51 -12.13
C ALA A 158 -16.99 -1.15 -10.75
N ARG A 159 -16.58 -2.42 -10.70
CA ARG A 159 -16.35 -3.17 -9.48
C ARG A 159 -14.92 -2.98 -8.99
N GLY A 160 -14.76 -2.59 -7.73
CA GLY A 160 -13.46 -2.33 -7.13
C GLY A 160 -12.87 -3.54 -6.42
N VAL A 161 -11.58 -3.82 -6.64
CA VAL A 161 -10.77 -4.69 -5.78
C VAL A 161 -9.56 -3.90 -5.32
N GLN A 162 -9.35 -3.78 -4.01
CA GLN A 162 -8.21 -3.04 -3.47
C GLN A 162 -7.30 -3.93 -2.64
N ILE A 163 -6.00 -3.82 -2.88
CA ILE A 163 -4.95 -4.46 -2.10
C ILE A 163 -4.11 -3.35 -1.49
N ASP A 164 -4.19 -3.20 -0.16
CA ASP A 164 -3.37 -2.27 0.59
C ASP A 164 -3.05 -2.83 1.97
N ILE A 165 -1.85 -2.52 2.47
CA ILE A 165 -1.39 -2.89 3.81
C ILE A 165 -1.94 -1.92 4.87
N LYS A 166 -2.29 -0.70 4.45
CA LYS A 166 -2.80 0.38 5.29
C LYS A 166 -4.32 0.35 5.30
N ALA A 167 -4.90 -0.14 6.40
CA ALA A 167 -6.34 -0.24 6.54
C ALA A 167 -7.07 1.12 6.43
N ASP A 168 -6.40 2.23 6.75
CA ASP A 168 -6.93 3.60 6.60
C ASP A 168 -6.99 4.10 5.15
N MET A 169 -6.40 3.36 4.20
CA MET A 169 -6.45 3.67 2.77
C MET A 169 -7.56 2.92 2.02
N LEU A 170 -8.17 1.92 2.65
CA LEU A 170 -9.17 1.06 2.07
C LEU A 170 -10.47 1.82 1.79
N SER A 171 -10.99 1.70 0.56
CA SER A 171 -12.20 2.35 0.05
C SER A 171 -12.26 3.89 0.18
N LEU A 172 -11.14 4.56 0.46
CA LEU A 172 -11.12 6.02 0.72
C LEU A 172 -11.56 6.86 -0.48
N ARG A 173 -11.34 6.38 -1.71
CA ARG A 173 -11.52 7.15 -2.96
C ARG A 173 -12.42 6.45 -3.99
N TYR A 174 -12.85 5.22 -3.72
CA TYR A 174 -13.78 4.45 -4.56
C TYR A 174 -14.32 3.27 -3.74
N PRO A 175 -15.61 2.90 -3.86
CA PRO A 175 -16.14 1.73 -3.15
C PRO A 175 -15.52 0.42 -3.66
N MET A 176 -15.14 -0.47 -2.75
CA MET A 176 -14.52 -1.77 -3.08
C MET A 176 -15.43 -2.95 -2.72
N ASP A 177 -15.54 -3.92 -3.63
CA ASP A 177 -16.40 -5.09 -3.49
C ASP A 177 -15.72 -6.26 -2.76
N SER A 178 -14.39 -6.26 -2.69
CA SER A 178 -13.62 -7.32 -2.01
C SER A 178 -13.59 -7.13 -0.48
N GLU A 179 -13.97 -5.96 0.02
CA GLU A 179 -13.94 -5.68 1.44
C GLU A 179 -15.07 -6.40 2.20
N PRO A 180 -14.79 -6.96 3.38
CA PRO A 180 -15.86 -7.43 4.25
C PRO A 180 -16.71 -6.22 4.64
N ARG A 181 -17.97 -6.17 4.16
CA ARG A 181 -18.96 -5.22 4.69
C ARG A 181 -19.03 -5.43 6.20
N ARG A 182 -18.49 -4.48 6.98
CA ARG A 182 -18.72 -4.46 8.43
C ARG A 182 -20.23 -4.36 8.61
N ARG A 183 -20.82 -5.42 9.18
CA ARG A 183 -22.17 -5.37 9.73
C ARG A 183 -22.16 -4.55 11.01
#